data_AF-A0A8J3JM67-F1
#
_entry.id   AF-A0A8J3JM67-F1
#
_cell.length_a   1.000
_cell.length_b   1.000
_cell.length_c   1.000
_cell.angle_alpha   90.00
_cell.angle_beta   90.00
_cell.angle_gamma   90.00
#
_symmetry.space_group_name_H-M   'P 1'
#
loop_
_entity.id
_entity.type
_entity.pdbx_description
1 polymer ?
#
loop_
_entity_poly.entity_id
_entity_poly.type
_entity_poly.pdbx_seq_one_letter_code
_entity_poly.pdbx_strand_id
1 'polypeptide(L)'
;MAVPQIDVTRLNEAVERLLATTVQPRHRFLLMTYARQRLLEAAGRHEELFVPTEMIEEPSYHLRILGGASSGTGRGPVARLYQDWAATGCCVTWREGEQIAVADNFVASTAYVHRFAPGTVLARHGVAVDDPGAMYRYTAPEESSWLYDTRGRLAGQDVWEVDPERAVVTRCEPGEVITLDRSAAALAPLIRPLPAYDEFLRGAAELRATPRREAAK
;
A
#
# COMPACT_ATOMS: atom_id res chain seq x y z
N MET A 1 19.62 3.39 23.65
CA MET A 1 19.65 3.81 22.23
C MET A 1 18.34 4.51 21.94
N ALA A 2 18.36 5.68 21.30
CA ALA A 2 17.13 6.31 20.82
C ALA A 2 16.50 5.40 19.77
N VAL A 3 15.22 5.09 19.91
CA VAL A 3 14.46 4.37 18.88
C VAL A 3 14.47 5.23 17.62
N PRO A 4 14.87 4.69 16.44
CA PRO A 4 14.81 5.45 15.20
C PRO A 4 13.40 6.00 15.00
N GLN A 5 13.30 7.30 14.70
CA GLN A 5 12.02 7.93 14.48
C GLN A 5 11.33 7.31 13.26
N ILE A 6 10.11 6.80 13.45
CA ILE A 6 9.30 6.20 12.38
C ILE A 6 8.87 7.32 11.43
N ASP A 7 9.08 7.11 10.12
CA ASP A 7 8.70 8.05 9.08
C ASP A 7 7.84 7.36 8.01
N VAL A 8 6.53 7.60 8.09
CA VAL A 8 5.54 7.04 7.16
C VAL A 8 5.63 7.64 5.76
N THR A 9 6.28 8.80 5.59
CA THR A 9 6.42 9.44 4.26
C THR A 9 7.30 8.64 3.31
N ARG A 10 8.12 7.72 3.86
CA ARG A 10 9.01 6.83 3.13
C ARG A 10 8.33 5.57 2.58
N LEU A 11 7.01 5.42 2.77
CA LEU A 11 6.23 4.25 2.36
C LEU A 11 6.48 3.80 0.91
N ASN A 12 6.72 4.74 -0.01
CA ASN A 12 6.84 4.46 -1.45
C ASN A 12 8.25 4.56 -2.01
N GLU A 13 9.30 4.62 -1.19
CA GLU A 13 10.67 4.77 -1.70
C GLU A 13 11.06 3.68 -2.72
N ALA A 14 10.63 2.43 -2.51
CA ALA A 14 10.89 1.36 -3.47
C ALA A 14 10.12 1.55 -4.78
N VAL A 15 8.89 2.07 -4.71
CA VAL A 15 8.08 2.39 -5.89
C VAL A 15 8.73 3.51 -6.69
N GLU A 16 9.21 4.56 -6.02
CA GLU A 16 9.87 5.71 -6.64
C GLU A 16 11.17 5.28 -7.36
N ARG A 17 11.99 4.45 -6.72
CA ARG A 17 13.21 3.88 -7.34
C ARG A 17 12.87 3.07 -8.59
N LEU A 18 11.85 2.21 -8.53
CA LEU A 18 11.44 1.41 -9.69
C LEU A 18 10.88 2.32 -10.80
N LEU A 19 9.99 3.26 -10.46
CA LEU A 19 9.39 4.21 -11.39
C LEU A 19 10.43 5.07 -12.13
N ALA A 20 11.55 5.40 -11.49
CA ALA A 20 12.65 6.15 -12.13
C ALA A 20 13.33 5.40 -13.29
N THR A 21 13.28 4.06 -13.28
CA THR A 21 13.93 3.20 -14.29
C THR A 21 12.93 2.56 -15.26
N THR A 22 11.64 2.51 -14.91
CA THR A 22 10.58 1.94 -15.75
C THR A 22 10.29 2.82 -16.96
N VAL A 23 10.45 2.27 -18.17
CA VAL A 23 10.21 2.97 -19.45
C VAL A 23 8.86 2.60 -20.08
N GLN A 24 8.30 1.42 -19.77
CA GLN A 24 7.04 0.97 -20.34
C GLN A 24 5.87 1.82 -19.80
N PRO A 25 5.08 2.52 -20.63
CA PRO A 25 4.12 3.52 -20.15
C PRO A 25 3.05 2.92 -19.24
N ARG A 26 2.50 1.76 -19.61
CA ARG A 26 1.49 1.10 -18.77
C ARG A 26 2.07 0.73 -17.40
N HIS A 27 3.27 0.15 -17.34
CA HIS A 27 3.94 -0.13 -16.06
C HIS A 27 4.16 1.14 -15.23
N ARG A 28 4.57 2.26 -15.84
CA ARG A 28 4.69 3.55 -15.14
C ARG A 28 3.35 4.00 -14.55
N PHE A 29 2.26 3.86 -15.32
CA PHE A 29 0.92 4.18 -14.85
C PHE A 29 0.53 3.30 -13.66
N LEU A 30 0.71 1.98 -13.76
CA LEU A 30 0.40 1.05 -12.67
C LEU A 30 1.20 1.35 -11.39
N LEU A 31 2.48 1.69 -11.51
CA LEU A 31 3.31 2.09 -10.36
C LEU A 31 2.82 3.39 -9.72
N MET A 32 2.36 4.37 -10.51
CA MET A 32 1.77 5.60 -9.98
C MET A 32 0.44 5.34 -9.27
N THR A 33 -0.43 4.50 -9.86
CA THR A 33 -1.67 4.04 -9.25
C THR A 33 -1.39 3.32 -7.93
N TYR A 34 -0.49 2.34 -7.95
CA TYR A 34 -0.05 1.60 -6.76
C TYR A 34 0.47 2.54 -5.66
N ALA A 35 1.37 3.47 -5.99
CA ALA A 35 1.90 4.45 -5.04
C ALA A 35 0.78 5.28 -4.40
N ARG A 36 -0.13 5.83 -5.22
CA ARG A 36 -1.26 6.64 -4.74
C ARG A 36 -2.16 5.84 -3.81
N GLN A 37 -2.53 4.62 -4.20
CA GLN A 37 -3.46 3.80 -3.43
C GLN A 37 -2.91 3.42 -2.05
N ARG A 38 -1.61 3.08 -1.97
CA ARG A 38 -0.94 2.85 -0.68
C ARG A 38 -0.95 4.07 0.23
N LEU A 39 -0.74 5.27 -0.33
CA LEU A 39 -0.80 6.51 0.44
C LEU A 39 -2.22 6.80 0.93
N LEU A 40 -3.25 6.55 0.10
CA LEU A 40 -4.65 6.70 0.49
C LEU A 40 -5.01 5.74 1.63
N GLU A 41 -4.60 4.47 1.52
CA GLU A 41 -4.80 3.47 2.57
C GLU A 41 -4.15 3.91 3.88
N ALA A 42 -2.85 4.25 3.86
CA ALA A 42 -2.10 4.65 5.05
C ALA A 42 -2.56 5.99 5.66
N ALA A 43 -3.19 6.85 4.86
CA ALA A 43 -3.81 8.10 5.31
C ALA A 43 -5.26 7.92 5.79
N GLY A 44 -5.84 6.70 5.72
CA GLY A 44 -7.24 6.45 6.05
C GLY A 44 -8.24 7.01 5.04
N ARG A 45 -7.78 7.55 3.90
CA ARG A 45 -8.58 8.16 2.82
C ARG A 45 -9.13 7.08 1.86
N HIS A 46 -9.56 5.96 2.42
CA HIS A 46 -9.97 4.78 1.68
C HIS A 46 -11.22 4.99 0.81
N GLU A 47 -12.07 5.97 1.13
CA GLU A 47 -13.22 6.33 0.29
C GLU A 47 -12.81 6.73 -1.14
N GLU A 48 -11.64 7.37 -1.29
CA GLU A 48 -11.09 7.73 -2.59
C GLU A 48 -10.63 6.54 -3.41
N LEU A 49 -10.40 5.37 -2.80
CA LEU A 49 -10.07 4.14 -3.54
C LEU A 49 -11.28 3.63 -4.32
N PHE A 50 -12.51 3.94 -3.88
CA PHE A 50 -13.74 3.42 -4.48
C PHE A 50 -14.30 4.30 -5.61
N VAL A 51 -13.55 5.32 -6.05
CA VAL A 51 -13.97 6.07 -7.25
C VAL A 51 -13.77 5.19 -8.49
N PRO A 52 -14.63 5.32 -9.54
CA PRO A 52 -14.61 4.40 -10.68
C PRO A 52 -13.32 4.37 -11.51
N THR A 53 -12.43 5.34 -11.31
CA THR A 53 -11.11 5.42 -11.96
C THR A 53 -9.98 4.75 -11.16
N GLU A 54 -10.22 4.41 -9.89
CA GLU A 54 -9.20 3.84 -8.98
C GLU A 54 -9.39 2.33 -8.77
N MET A 55 -10.63 1.88 -8.63
CA MET A 55 -10.97 0.48 -8.34
C MET A 55 -12.15 0.04 -9.20
N ILE A 56 -12.16 -1.24 -9.58
CA ILE A 56 -13.30 -1.84 -10.27
C ILE A 56 -14.49 -1.99 -9.31
N GLU A 57 -15.64 -2.33 -9.86
CA GLU A 57 -16.90 -2.46 -9.13
C GLU A 57 -16.90 -3.69 -8.21
N GLU A 58 -16.30 -4.79 -8.68
CA GLU A 58 -16.21 -6.08 -8.00
C GLU A 58 -14.76 -6.50 -7.72
N PRO A 59 -14.03 -5.76 -6.86
CA PRO A 59 -12.65 -6.08 -6.52
C PRO A 59 -12.60 -7.34 -5.64
N SER A 60 -11.57 -8.18 -5.79
CA SER A 60 -11.41 -9.38 -4.96
C SER A 60 -10.18 -9.32 -4.06
N TYR A 61 -10.37 -9.56 -2.77
CA TYR A 61 -9.32 -9.49 -1.76
C TYR A 61 -9.13 -10.84 -1.08
N HIS A 62 -7.88 -11.28 -0.94
CA HIS A 62 -7.47 -12.42 -0.11
C HIS A 62 -6.26 -12.02 0.73
N LEU A 63 -6.47 -11.87 2.03
CA LEU A 63 -5.46 -11.37 2.94
C LEU A 63 -5.23 -12.37 4.07
N ARG A 64 -3.96 -12.63 4.35
CA ARG A 64 -3.48 -13.36 5.52
C ARG A 64 -2.43 -12.51 6.24
N ILE A 65 -2.90 -11.60 7.08
CA ILE A 65 -2.10 -10.59 7.76
C ILE A 65 -2.59 -10.39 9.20
N LEU A 66 -1.75 -9.80 10.06
CA LEU A 66 -1.98 -9.61 11.50
C LEU A 66 -2.33 -10.92 12.23
N GLY A 67 -1.77 -12.05 11.77
CA GLY A 67 -2.14 -13.40 12.24
C GLY A 67 -3.54 -13.86 11.86
N GLY A 68 -4.32 -13.02 11.18
CA GLY A 68 -5.69 -13.28 10.74
C GLY A 68 -5.79 -13.66 9.27
N ALA A 69 -7.00 -14.04 8.85
CA ALA A 69 -7.34 -14.19 7.45
C ALA A 69 -8.66 -13.47 7.15
N SER A 70 -8.71 -12.76 6.03
CA SER A 70 -9.91 -12.08 5.54
C SER A 70 -9.97 -12.17 4.03
N SER A 71 -11.15 -12.43 3.49
CA SER A 71 -11.39 -12.40 2.05
C SER A 71 -12.74 -11.82 1.74
N GLY A 72 -12.89 -11.23 0.56
CA GLY A 72 -14.15 -10.69 0.12
C GLY A 72 -14.09 -10.17 -1.30
N THR A 73 -15.23 -10.22 -1.99
CA THR A 73 -15.39 -9.67 -3.33
C THR A 73 -16.47 -8.60 -3.30
N GLY A 74 -16.25 -7.53 -4.04
CA GLY A 74 -17.20 -6.44 -4.15
C GLY A 74 -16.94 -5.30 -3.18
N ARG A 75 -17.52 -4.14 -3.48
CA ARG A 75 -17.35 -2.91 -2.71
C ARG A 75 -17.68 -3.07 -1.23
N GLY A 76 -18.73 -3.81 -0.88
CA GLY A 76 -19.21 -3.93 0.51
C GLY A 76 -18.16 -4.53 1.46
N PRO A 77 -17.73 -5.80 1.23
CA PRO A 77 -16.69 -6.42 2.05
C PRO A 77 -15.38 -5.63 2.07
N VAL A 78 -14.94 -5.11 0.92
CA VAL A 78 -13.67 -4.37 0.80
C VAL A 78 -13.74 -3.01 1.53
N ALA A 79 -14.85 -2.28 1.45
CA ALA A 79 -15.02 -1.03 2.19
C ALA A 79 -15.01 -1.26 3.70
N ARG A 80 -15.67 -2.32 4.17
CA ARG A 80 -15.70 -2.66 5.60
C ARG A 80 -14.31 -2.98 6.13
N LEU A 81 -13.48 -3.67 5.34
CA LEU A 81 -12.09 -3.94 5.69
C LEU A 81 -11.28 -2.66 5.92
N TYR A 82 -11.34 -1.70 4.98
CA TYR A 82 -10.63 -0.44 5.14
C TYR A 82 -11.16 0.41 6.30
N GLN A 83 -12.49 0.40 6.53
CA GLN A 83 -13.10 1.07 7.67
C GLN A 83 -12.60 0.48 8.99
N ASP A 84 -12.57 -0.84 9.10
CA ASP A 84 -12.07 -1.55 10.29
C ASP A 84 -10.58 -1.21 10.53
N TRP A 85 -9.75 -1.13 9.48
CA TRP A 85 -8.35 -0.72 9.61
C TRP A 85 -8.15 0.74 9.99
N ALA A 86 -8.94 1.65 9.42
CA ALA A 86 -8.89 3.07 9.78
C ALA A 86 -9.32 3.28 11.25
N ALA A 87 -10.41 2.63 11.66
CA ALA A 87 -10.94 2.71 13.02
C ALA A 87 -9.97 2.17 14.09
N THR A 88 -9.12 1.20 13.71
CA THR A 88 -8.15 0.56 14.60
C THR A 88 -6.73 1.13 14.48
N GLY A 89 -6.46 1.99 13.49
CA GLY A 89 -5.12 2.47 13.16
C GLY A 89 -4.24 1.45 12.42
N CYS A 90 -4.77 0.26 12.11
CA CYS A 90 -4.05 -0.81 11.40
C CYS A 90 -3.62 -0.45 9.98
N CYS A 91 -4.21 0.59 9.37
CA CYS A 91 -3.80 1.07 8.06
C CYS A 91 -2.49 1.87 8.09
N VAL A 92 -2.06 2.39 9.24
CA VAL A 92 -0.81 3.16 9.37
C VAL A 92 0.38 2.20 9.24
N THR A 93 0.96 2.16 8.04
CA THR A 93 1.98 1.18 7.65
C THR A 93 3.22 1.85 7.08
N TRP A 94 4.36 1.16 7.22
CA TRP A 94 5.60 1.48 6.51
C TRP A 94 6.36 0.19 6.19
N ARG A 95 7.38 0.28 5.33
CA ARG A 95 8.07 -0.88 4.76
C ARG A 95 9.56 -0.80 4.99
N GLU A 96 10.18 -1.94 5.24
CA GLU A 96 11.62 -2.13 5.32
C GLU A 96 12.06 -3.19 4.31
N GLY A 97 13.16 -2.92 3.60
CA GLY A 97 13.74 -3.87 2.64
C GLY A 97 12.87 -4.19 1.41
N GLU A 98 11.91 -3.32 1.08
CA GLU A 98 10.93 -3.60 0.03
C GLU A 98 11.56 -3.74 -1.38
N GLN A 99 11.22 -4.85 -2.04
CA GLN A 99 11.47 -5.11 -3.46
C GLN A 99 10.14 -5.15 -4.20
N ILE A 100 10.10 -4.55 -5.40
CA ILE A 100 8.87 -4.40 -6.19
C ILE A 100 9.14 -4.87 -7.62
N ALA A 101 8.17 -5.57 -8.20
CA ALA A 101 8.10 -5.87 -9.62
C ALA A 101 6.76 -5.40 -10.19
N VAL A 102 6.75 -4.96 -11.44
CA VAL A 102 5.54 -4.60 -12.18
C VAL A 102 5.45 -5.43 -13.44
N ALA A 103 4.26 -5.95 -13.71
CA ALA A 103 3.90 -6.63 -14.93
C ALA A 103 2.68 -5.94 -15.55
N ASP A 104 2.17 -6.49 -16.65
CA ASP A 104 1.10 -5.82 -17.41
C ASP A 104 -0.20 -5.67 -16.63
N ASN A 105 -0.50 -6.56 -15.66
CA ASN A 105 -1.76 -6.52 -14.90
C ASN A 105 -1.58 -6.67 -13.39
N PHE A 106 -0.34 -6.55 -12.88
CA PHE A 106 -0.12 -6.57 -11.44
C PHE A 106 1.15 -5.85 -11.02
N VAL A 107 1.15 -5.40 -9.77
CA VAL A 107 2.36 -4.99 -9.04
C VAL A 107 2.56 -5.98 -7.89
N ALA A 108 3.74 -6.60 -7.84
CA ALA A 108 4.12 -7.52 -6.78
C ALA A 108 5.15 -6.86 -5.87
N SER A 109 5.09 -7.13 -4.56
CA SER A 109 6.08 -6.67 -3.60
C SER A 109 6.42 -7.74 -2.56
N THR A 110 7.64 -7.69 -2.05
CA THR A 110 8.07 -8.41 -0.84
C THR A 110 8.78 -7.41 0.07
N ALA A 111 8.45 -7.42 1.37
CA ALA A 111 9.01 -6.50 2.35
C ALA A 111 8.84 -7.03 3.77
N TYR A 112 9.60 -6.47 4.72
CA TYR A 112 9.10 -6.40 6.08
C TYR A 112 8.12 -5.25 6.18
N VAL A 113 6.93 -5.53 6.70
CA VAL A 113 5.88 -4.53 6.86
C VAL A 113 5.67 -4.29 8.32
N HIS A 114 5.67 -3.02 8.69
CA HIS A 114 5.37 -2.60 10.03
C HIS A 114 4.02 -1.90 10.01
N ARG A 115 3.23 -2.13 11.05
CA ARG A 115 1.96 -1.45 11.27
C ARG A 115 1.65 -1.35 12.74
N PHE A 116 0.85 -0.37 13.09
CA PHE A 116 0.30 -0.28 14.43
C PHE A 116 -0.93 -1.19 14.54
N ALA A 117 -1.10 -1.88 15.66
CA ALA A 117 -2.30 -2.67 15.93
C ALA A 117 -2.65 -2.62 17.42
N PRO A 118 -3.93 -2.42 17.79
CA PRO A 118 -4.37 -2.56 19.16
C PRO A 118 -4.18 -4.01 19.65
N GLY A 119 -3.85 -4.17 20.93
CA GLY A 119 -3.72 -5.50 21.54
C GLY A 119 -5.01 -6.32 21.43
N THR A 120 -6.18 -5.68 21.50
CA THR A 120 -7.48 -6.34 21.25
C THR A 120 -7.61 -6.93 19.85
N VAL A 121 -7.08 -6.26 18.82
CA VAL A 121 -7.09 -6.76 17.44
C VAL A 121 -6.15 -7.97 17.31
N LEU A 122 -4.94 -7.86 17.85
CA LEU A 122 -3.94 -8.94 17.84
C LEU A 122 -4.44 -10.18 18.61
N ALA A 123 -4.96 -9.99 19.82
CA ALA A 123 -5.51 -11.07 20.64
C ALA A 123 -6.69 -11.78 19.95
N ARG A 124 -7.55 -11.05 19.24
CA ARG A 124 -8.64 -11.63 18.45
C ARG A 124 -8.13 -12.56 17.34
N HIS A 125 -6.94 -12.31 16.81
CA HIS A 125 -6.28 -13.15 15.81
C HIS A 125 -5.36 -14.22 16.42
N GLY A 126 -5.40 -14.41 17.75
CA GLY A 126 -4.60 -15.41 18.44
C GLY A 126 -3.13 -15.04 18.62
N VAL A 127 -2.76 -13.78 18.33
CA VAL A 127 -1.41 -13.26 18.58
C VAL A 127 -1.28 -12.92 20.07
N ALA A 128 -0.23 -13.43 20.71
CA ALA A 128 0.03 -13.18 22.11
C ALA A 128 0.42 -11.72 22.37
N VAL A 129 -0.25 -11.08 23.33
CA VAL A 129 0.01 -9.72 23.80
C VAL A 129 -0.09 -9.67 25.33
N ASP A 130 0.67 -8.79 25.98
CA ASP A 130 0.68 -8.63 27.44
C ASP A 130 -0.47 -7.75 27.97
N ASP A 131 -0.95 -6.84 27.14
CA ASP A 131 -2.01 -5.88 27.47
C ASP A 131 -2.92 -5.62 26.25
N PRO A 132 -4.18 -6.11 26.24
CA PRO A 132 -5.11 -5.86 25.15
C PRO A 132 -5.44 -4.37 24.92
N GLY A 133 -5.30 -3.52 25.95
CA GLY A 133 -5.58 -2.08 25.86
C GLY A 133 -4.42 -1.27 25.28
N ALA A 134 -3.23 -1.85 25.11
CA ALA A 134 -2.07 -1.17 24.56
C ALA A 134 -2.06 -1.18 23.03
N MET A 135 -1.27 -0.26 22.45
CA MET A 135 -0.91 -0.29 21.03
C MET A 135 0.41 -1.01 20.84
N TYR A 136 0.50 -1.79 19.76
CA TYR A 136 1.69 -2.53 19.39
C TYR A 136 2.14 -2.15 18.00
N ARG A 137 3.44 -2.24 17.76
CA ARG A 137 4.01 -2.37 16.43
C ARG A 137 4.07 -3.85 16.11
N TYR A 138 3.33 -4.25 15.08
CA TYR A 138 3.40 -5.57 14.49
C TYR A 138 4.29 -5.51 13.24
N THR A 139 5.34 -6.31 13.19
CA THR A 139 6.27 -6.39 12.06
C THR A 139 6.30 -7.81 11.52
N ALA A 140 5.98 -8.01 10.25
CA ALA A 140 6.06 -9.33 9.62
C ALA A 140 6.62 -9.24 8.19
N PRO A 141 7.30 -10.28 7.69
CA PRO A 141 7.60 -10.39 6.28
C PRO A 141 6.31 -10.65 5.50
N GLU A 142 6.03 -9.84 4.49
CA GLU A 142 4.83 -9.99 3.65
C GLU A 142 5.18 -9.99 2.17
N GLU A 143 4.39 -10.75 1.43
CA GLU A 143 4.31 -10.72 -0.02
C GLU A 143 2.93 -10.22 -0.43
N SER A 144 2.89 -9.36 -1.45
CA SER A 144 1.65 -8.81 -1.99
C SER A 144 1.62 -8.87 -3.50
N SER A 145 0.47 -9.19 -4.08
CA SER A 145 0.14 -8.96 -5.49
C SER A 145 -1.09 -8.07 -5.57
N TRP A 146 -0.95 -6.91 -6.19
CA TRP A 146 -2.03 -5.97 -6.46
C TRP A 146 -2.41 -6.10 -7.92
N LEU A 147 -3.64 -6.55 -8.17
CA LEU A 147 -4.13 -6.89 -9.51
C LEU A 147 -4.81 -5.68 -10.13
N TYR A 148 -4.62 -5.46 -11.43
CA TYR A 148 -5.18 -4.32 -12.15
C TYR A 148 -5.90 -4.77 -13.43
N ASP A 149 -6.99 -4.08 -13.75
CA ASP A 149 -7.70 -4.29 -15.02
C ASP A 149 -6.95 -3.64 -16.21
N THR A 150 -7.53 -3.77 -17.41
CA THR A 150 -6.94 -3.20 -18.64
C THR A 150 -6.90 -1.67 -18.64
N ARG A 151 -7.60 -1.00 -17.73
CA ARG A 151 -7.61 0.46 -17.54
C ARG A 151 -6.72 0.91 -16.38
N GLY A 152 -6.04 -0.02 -15.72
CA GLY A 152 -5.18 0.27 -14.57
C GLY A 152 -5.95 0.54 -13.28
N ARG A 153 -7.22 0.12 -13.21
CA ARG A 153 -8.02 0.17 -11.97
C ARG A 153 -7.73 -1.07 -11.13
N LEU A 154 -7.69 -0.90 -9.81
CA LEU A 154 -7.46 -1.98 -8.86
C LEU A 154 -8.58 -3.01 -8.95
N ALA A 155 -8.21 -4.23 -9.33
CA ALA A 155 -9.09 -5.38 -9.46
C ALA A 155 -9.08 -6.26 -8.21
N GLY A 156 -8.08 -6.10 -7.33
CA GLY A 156 -7.97 -6.93 -6.15
C GLY A 156 -6.59 -6.89 -5.51
N GLN A 157 -6.52 -7.49 -4.32
CA GLN A 157 -5.26 -7.64 -3.60
C GLN A 157 -5.16 -9.03 -2.97
N ASP A 158 -3.95 -9.53 -3.05
CA ASP A 158 -3.56 -10.86 -2.64
C ASP A 158 -2.34 -10.62 -1.74
N VAL A 159 -2.50 -10.71 -0.41
CA VAL A 159 -1.44 -10.35 0.57
C VAL A 159 -1.27 -11.43 1.62
N TRP A 160 -0.04 -11.89 1.83
CA TRP A 160 0.29 -12.93 2.81
C TRP A 160 1.50 -12.54 3.63
N GLU A 161 1.42 -12.79 4.94
CA GLU A 161 2.59 -12.97 5.77
C GLU A 161 3.31 -14.26 5.37
N VAL A 162 4.56 -14.11 4.94
CA VAL A 162 5.49 -15.22 4.72
C VAL A 162 6.07 -15.55 6.09
N ASP A 163 6.05 -16.82 6.49
CA ASP A 163 6.57 -17.26 7.79
C ASP A 163 5.97 -16.47 8.98
N PRO A 164 4.66 -16.61 9.28
CA PRO A 164 4.00 -15.82 10.33
C PRO A 164 4.64 -15.96 11.72
N GLU A 165 5.37 -17.04 11.98
CA GLU A 165 6.16 -17.24 13.20
C GLU A 165 7.35 -16.26 13.35
N ARG A 166 7.75 -15.59 12.26
CA ARG A 166 8.78 -14.53 12.26
C ARG A 166 8.20 -13.16 12.57
N ALA A 167 6.88 -13.05 12.79
CA ALA A 167 6.27 -11.80 13.19
C ALA A 167 6.81 -11.35 14.57
N VAL A 168 7.14 -10.06 14.67
CA VAL A 168 7.60 -9.41 15.89
C VAL A 168 6.54 -8.44 16.37
N VAL A 169 6.12 -8.64 17.62
CA VAL A 169 5.13 -7.79 18.31
C VAL A 169 5.86 -7.00 19.38
N THR A 170 5.85 -5.68 19.29
CA THR A 170 6.49 -4.79 20.27
C THR A 170 5.46 -3.81 20.79
N ARG A 171 5.28 -3.77 22.12
CA ARG A 171 4.43 -2.74 22.76
C ARG A 171 5.02 -1.36 22.50
N CYS A 172 4.19 -0.43 22.07
CA CYS A 172 4.60 0.94 21.80
C CYS A 172 4.38 1.83 23.02
N GLU A 173 5.30 2.75 23.27
CA GLU A 173 5.02 3.89 24.12
C GLU A 173 4.07 4.87 23.41
N PRO A 174 3.19 5.60 24.12
CA PRO A 174 2.21 6.49 23.49
C PRO A 174 2.83 7.51 22.51
N GLY A 175 4.05 7.99 22.77
CA GLY A 175 4.76 8.93 21.90
C GLY A 175 5.29 8.33 20.59
N GLU A 176 5.46 7.01 20.53
CA GLU A 176 5.93 6.28 19.35
C GLU A 176 4.80 6.02 18.34
N VAL A 177 3.55 6.03 18.80
CA VAL A 177 2.39 5.75 17.96
C VAL A 177 2.15 6.93 17.01
N ILE A 178 2.19 6.64 15.71
CA ILE A 178 1.69 7.56 14.68
C ILE A 178 0.19 7.31 14.57
N THR A 179 -0.60 8.28 15.04
CA THR A 179 -2.05 8.23 14.92
C THR A 179 -2.48 8.36 13.45
N LEU A 180 -3.71 7.95 13.15
CA LEU A 180 -4.28 8.12 11.81
C LEU A 180 -4.21 9.56 11.33
N ASP A 181 -4.57 10.54 12.18
CA ASP A 181 -4.52 11.96 11.84
C ASP A 181 -3.09 12.43 11.52
N ARG A 182 -2.09 11.96 12.29
CA ARG A 182 -0.67 12.29 12.02
C ARG A 182 -0.20 11.67 10.71
N SER A 183 -0.61 10.43 10.43
CA SER A 183 -0.34 9.76 9.15
C SER A 183 -0.98 10.53 7.99
N ALA A 184 -2.27 10.85 8.10
CA ALA A 184 -3.01 11.61 7.09
C ALA A 184 -2.37 12.98 6.81
N ALA A 185 -2.01 13.73 7.86
CA ALA A 185 -1.34 15.01 7.71
C ALA A 185 0.03 14.89 7.04
N ALA A 186 0.84 13.89 7.41
CA ALA A 186 2.16 13.67 6.83
C ALA A 186 2.09 13.24 5.36
N LEU A 187 1.11 12.40 4.99
CA LEU A 187 0.97 11.84 3.65
C LEU A 187 0.19 12.75 2.68
N ALA A 188 -0.63 13.68 3.18
CA ALA A 188 -1.46 14.55 2.35
C ALA A 188 -0.70 15.26 1.21
N PRO A 189 0.52 15.81 1.40
CA PRO A 189 1.28 16.45 0.32
C PRO A 189 1.78 15.49 -0.77
N LEU A 190 1.84 14.19 -0.48
CA LEU A 190 2.34 13.14 -1.37
C LEU A 190 1.21 12.52 -2.20
N ILE A 191 -0.04 12.63 -1.75
CA ILE A 191 -1.23 12.09 -2.42
C ILE A 191 -1.60 13.01 -3.59
N ARG A 192 -1.07 12.71 -4.77
CA ARG A 192 -1.35 13.45 -6.01
C ARG A 192 -2.43 12.76 -6.84
N PRO A 193 -3.22 13.50 -7.63
CA PRO A 193 -4.15 12.90 -8.58
C PRO A 193 -3.38 12.12 -9.66
N LEU A 194 -3.98 11.05 -10.17
CA LEU A 194 -3.46 10.34 -11.33
C LEU A 194 -3.74 11.13 -12.61
N PRO A 195 -2.86 11.07 -13.62
CA PRO A 195 -3.21 11.52 -14.96
C PRO A 195 -4.33 10.65 -15.54
N ALA A 196 -5.08 11.17 -16.50
CA ALA A 196 -6.06 10.35 -17.21
C ALA A 196 -5.37 9.23 -17.98
N TYR A 197 -5.84 7.99 -17.85
CA TYR A 197 -5.22 6.79 -18.42
C TYR A 197 -4.97 6.92 -19.94
N ASP A 198 -6.01 7.28 -20.69
CA ASP A 198 -5.94 7.36 -22.16
C ASP A 198 -5.02 8.51 -22.63
N GLU A 199 -4.98 9.63 -21.91
CA GLU A 199 -4.06 10.74 -22.23
C GLU A 199 -2.62 10.38 -21.91
N PHE A 200 -2.38 9.72 -20.77
CA PHE A 200 -1.06 9.30 -20.35
C PHE A 200 -0.43 8.31 -21.33
N LEU A 201 -1.18 7.30 -21.76
CA LEU A 201 -0.69 6.31 -22.72
C LEU A 201 -0.47 6.91 -24.11
N ARG A 202 -1.36 7.80 -24.58
CA ARG A 202 -1.19 8.49 -25.86
C ARG A 202 0.04 9.39 -25.86
N GLY A 203 0.22 10.24 -24.84
CA GLY A 203 1.39 11.12 -24.74
C GLY A 203 2.70 10.33 -24.69
N ALA A 204 2.71 9.17 -24.04
CA ALA A 204 3.88 8.30 -24.03
C ALA A 204 4.17 7.63 -25.40
N ALA A 205 3.13 7.30 -26.17
CA ALA A 205 3.29 6.80 -27.54
C ALA A 205 3.84 7.88 -28.49
N GLU A 206 3.34 9.12 -28.37
CA GLU A 206 3.79 10.27 -29.17
C GLU A 206 5.26 10.65 -28.87
N LEU A 207 5.67 10.62 -27.60
CA LEU A 207 7.06 10.81 -27.20
C LEU A 207 8.00 9.74 -27.77
N ARG A 208 7.52 8.50 -27.93
CA ARG A 208 8.28 7.42 -28.58
C ARG A 208 8.31 7.56 -30.11
N ALA A 209 7.27 8.11 -30.71
CA ALA A 209 7.16 8.33 -32.16
C ALA A 209 7.96 9.56 -32.64
N THR A 210 8.27 10.50 -31.76
CA THR A 210 9.10 11.68 -32.09
C THR A 210 10.54 11.25 -32.33
N PRO A 211 11.12 11.45 -33.52
CA PRO A 211 12.51 11.07 -33.77
C PRO A 211 13.42 11.79 -32.79
N ARG A 212 14.29 11.05 -32.09
CA ARG A 212 15.38 11.65 -31.31
C ARG A 212 16.16 12.52 -32.28
N ARG A 213 16.10 13.85 -32.13
CA ARG A 213 17.03 14.74 -32.83
C ARG A 213 18.42 14.28 -32.41
N GLU A 214 19.15 13.64 -33.33
CA GLU A 214 20.58 13.45 -33.17
C GLU A 214 21.16 14.83 -32.90
N ALA A 215 21.80 14.98 -31.73
CA ALA A 215 22.59 16.15 -31.45
C ALA A 215 23.66 16.22 -32.56
N ALA A 216 23.46 17.12 -33.49
CA ALA A 216 24.40 17.38 -34.55
C ALA A 216 25.69 17.93 -33.92
N LYS A 217 26.74 17.09 -33.97
CA LYS A 217 28.19 17.37 -33.87
C LYS A 217 28.70 18.19 -32.68
#